data_AF-A0AAF3ECA8-F1
#
_entry.id   AF-A0AAF3ECA8-F1
#
_cell.length_a   1.000
_cell.length_b   1.000
_cell.length_c   1.000
_cell.angle_alpha   90.00
_cell.angle_beta   90.00
_cell.angle_gamma   90.00
#
_symmetry.space_group_name_H-M   'P 1'
#
loop_
_entity.id
_entity.type
_entity.pdbx_description
1 polymer ?
#
loop_
_entity_poly.entity_id
_entity_poly.type
_entity_poly.pdbx_seq_one_letter_code
_entity_poly.pdbx_strand_id
1 'polypeptide(L)'
;MISLKHLDIGSNFLNTLADLAENILTQIQPKAIDDIFFTGVSYRSYVEQVIKQMERKEKGNITSLFEATNELAFNELRMDALKEFERLWNQQNEINAYSPIDPELFEETGKTILETVTQEFSA
;
A
#
# COMPACT_ATOMS: atom_id res chain seq x y z
N MET A 1 -3.07 38.16 -6.67
CA MET A 1 -4.46 37.67 -6.61
C MET A 1 -5.04 37.83 -8.02
N ILE A 2 -5.20 36.75 -8.79
CA ILE A 2 -5.72 36.83 -10.16
C ILE A 2 -7.25 36.91 -10.08
N SER A 3 -7.84 37.99 -10.59
CA SER A 3 -9.29 38.19 -10.62
C SER A 3 -9.89 37.40 -11.79
N LEU A 4 -10.67 36.36 -11.48
CA LEU A 4 -11.37 35.50 -12.45
C LEU A 4 -12.65 36.12 -13.03
N LYS A 5 -12.91 37.43 -12.83
CA LYS A 5 -14.18 38.08 -13.15
C LYS A 5 -14.53 38.20 -14.65
N HIS A 6 -13.67 37.76 -15.57
CA HIS A 6 -13.82 37.99 -17.02
C HIS A 6 -13.71 36.72 -17.87
N LEU A 7 -13.77 35.54 -17.25
CA LEU A 7 -13.89 34.29 -17.98
C LEU A 7 -15.39 34.03 -18.19
N ASP A 8 -15.93 34.47 -19.32
CA ASP A 8 -17.28 34.13 -19.79
C ASP A 8 -17.28 32.66 -20.23
N ILE A 9 -17.16 31.78 -19.24
CA ILE A 9 -17.20 30.33 -19.43
C ILE A 9 -18.67 30.00 -19.61
N GLY A 10 -19.06 29.72 -20.86
CA GLY A 10 -20.44 29.41 -21.20
C GLY A 10 -21.02 28.34 -20.26
N SER A 11 -22.26 28.55 -19.82
CA SER A 11 -22.96 27.68 -18.86
C SER A 11 -22.94 26.20 -19.25
N ASN A 12 -22.96 25.89 -20.54
CA ASN A 12 -22.82 24.53 -21.06
C ASN A 12 -21.47 23.87 -20.74
N PHE A 13 -20.38 24.63 -20.74
CA PHE A 13 -19.06 24.11 -20.36
C PHE A 13 -19.01 23.82 -18.86
N LEU A 14 -19.55 24.74 -18.03
CA LEU A 14 -19.59 24.54 -16.58
C LEU A 14 -20.44 23.33 -16.18
N ASN A 15 -21.59 23.15 -16.84
CA ASN A 15 -22.47 22.00 -16.61
C ASN A 15 -21.77 20.70 -17.03
N THR A 16 -21.17 20.65 -18.22
CA THR A 16 -20.41 19.48 -18.68
C THR A 16 -19.22 19.15 -17.75
N LEU A 17 -18.53 20.18 -17.24
CA LEU A 17 -17.42 19.99 -16.32
C LEU A 17 -17.89 19.43 -14.97
N ALA A 18 -19.04 19.88 -14.47
CA ALA A 18 -19.64 19.37 -13.25
C ALA A 18 -20.04 17.89 -13.41
N ASP A 19 -20.72 17.55 -14.50
CA ASP A 19 -21.13 16.16 -14.80
C ASP A 19 -19.92 15.24 -14.97
N LEU A 20 -18.86 15.71 -15.62
CA LEU A 20 -17.61 14.95 -15.78
C LEU A 20 -16.91 14.73 -14.43
N ALA A 21 -16.82 15.78 -13.61
CA ALA A 21 -16.22 15.69 -12.29
C ALA A 21 -16.98 14.72 -11.39
N GLU A 22 -18.32 14.79 -11.37
CA GLU A 22 -19.15 13.87 -10.61
C GLU A 22 -18.96 12.42 -11.09
N ASN A 23 -18.95 12.19 -12.40
CA ASN A 23 -18.71 10.84 -12.94
C ASN A 23 -17.33 10.28 -12.58
N ILE A 24 -16.27 11.10 -12.64
CA ILE A 24 -14.92 10.63 -12.28
C ILE A 24 -14.81 10.37 -10.77
N LEU A 25 -15.34 11.28 -9.94
CA LEU A 25 -15.20 11.19 -8.48
C LEU A 25 -16.09 10.10 -7.86
N THR A 26 -17.23 9.78 -8.48
CA THR A 26 -18.11 8.69 -8.03
C THR A 26 -17.61 7.31 -8.45
N GLN A 27 -16.71 7.23 -9.44
CA GLN A 27 -16.13 5.98 -9.95
C GLN A 27 -14.69 5.73 -9.47
N ILE A 28 -14.24 6.41 -8.40
CA ILE A 28 -12.91 6.18 -7.85
C ILE A 28 -12.81 4.73 -7.38
N GLN A 29 -12.03 3.95 -8.12
CA GLN A 29 -11.70 2.58 -7.76
C GLN A 29 -10.35 2.56 -7.02
N PRO A 30 -10.20 1.72 -5.98
CA PRO A 30 -8.91 1.47 -5.38
C PRO A 30 -7.88 1.06 -6.43
N LYS A 31 -6.68 1.64 -6.36
CA LYS A 31 -5.60 1.24 -7.26
C LYS A 31 -5.11 -0.14 -6.82
N ALA A 32 -5.16 -1.11 -7.73
CA ALA A 32 -4.56 -2.43 -7.56
C ALA A 32 -3.48 -2.67 -8.62
N ILE A 33 -2.47 -3.45 -8.26
CA ILE A 33 -1.51 -4.06 -9.19
C ILE A 33 -1.36 -5.53 -8.78
N ASP A 34 -1.55 -6.45 -9.71
CA ASP A 34 -1.56 -7.90 -9.46
C ASP A 34 -2.48 -8.28 -8.27
N ASP A 35 -3.69 -7.71 -8.25
CA ASP A 35 -4.72 -7.87 -7.21
C ASP A 35 -4.33 -7.37 -5.80
N ILE A 36 -3.15 -6.76 -5.64
CA ILE A 36 -2.72 -6.12 -4.40
C ILE A 36 -3.22 -4.69 -4.38
N PHE A 37 -4.04 -4.35 -3.39
CA PHE A 37 -4.59 -3.00 -3.20
C PHE A 37 -3.56 -2.08 -2.56
N PHE A 38 -3.43 -0.88 -3.11
CA PHE A 38 -2.46 0.10 -2.64
C PHE A 38 -3.10 1.03 -1.61
N THR A 39 -2.42 1.18 -0.48
CA THR A 39 -2.66 2.29 0.44
C THR A 39 -1.97 3.55 -0.09
N GLY A 40 -2.33 4.73 0.44
CA GLY A 40 -1.64 5.97 0.06
C GLY A 40 -0.13 5.94 0.36
N VAL A 41 0.29 5.22 1.40
CA VAL A 41 1.70 5.05 1.77
C VAL A 41 2.43 4.17 0.75
N SER A 42 1.83 3.06 0.35
CA SER A 42 2.45 2.14 -0.61
C SER A 42 2.47 2.67 -2.02
N TYR A 43 1.44 3.43 -2.42
CA TYR A 43 1.45 4.16 -3.67
C TYR A 43 2.60 5.17 -3.77
N ARG A 44 2.91 5.87 -2.67
CA ARG A 44 4.08 6.76 -2.62
C ARG A 44 5.39 5.99 -2.82
N SER A 45 5.58 4.88 -2.10
CA SER A 45 6.77 4.03 -2.24
C SER A 45 6.95 3.54 -3.69
N TYR A 46 5.85 3.15 -4.34
CA TYR A 46 5.82 2.75 -5.74
C TYR A 46 6.26 3.85 -6.69
N VAL A 47 5.68 5.04 -6.56
CA VAL A 47 6.05 6.18 -7.39
C VAL A 47 7.54 6.54 -7.22
N GLU A 48 8.06 6.51 -5.99
CA GLU A 48 9.48 6.77 -5.72
C GLU A 48 10.40 5.72 -6.37
N GLN A 49 10.03 4.44 -6.37
CA GLN A 49 10.81 3.38 -7.04
C GLN A 49 10.76 3.51 -8.56
N VAL A 50 9.57 3.75 -9.13
CA VAL A 50 9.40 3.96 -10.57
C VAL A 50 10.23 5.16 -11.04
N ILE A 51 10.21 6.28 -10.30
CA ILE A 51 11.03 7.45 -10.61
C ILE A 51 12.52 7.09 -10.58
N LYS A 52 13.00 6.39 -9.54
CA LYS A 52 14.41 5.94 -9.45
C LYS A 52 14.82 5.10 -10.66
N GLN A 53 13.95 4.21 -11.13
CA GLN A 53 14.23 3.39 -12.32
C GLN A 53 14.28 4.25 -13.60
N MET A 54 13.35 5.19 -13.77
CA MET A 54 13.35 6.10 -14.93
C MET A 54 14.55 7.05 -14.94
N GLU A 55 14.99 7.54 -13.78
CA GLU A 55 16.13 8.44 -13.63
C GLU A 55 17.47 7.77 -13.96
N ARG A 56 17.59 6.45 -13.75
CA ARG A 56 18.76 5.65 -14.13
C ARG A 56 18.96 5.49 -15.65
N LYS A 57 18.16 6.16 -16.48
CA LYS A 57 18.18 6.09 -17.95
C LYS A 57 17.89 4.70 -18.54
N GLU A 58 17.25 3.81 -17.79
CA GLU A 58 16.59 2.63 -18.36
C GLU A 58 15.24 3.01 -19.01
N LYS A 59 15.23 4.11 -19.77
CA LYS A 59 14.07 4.52 -20.56
C LYS A 59 13.78 3.44 -21.59
N GLY A 60 12.79 2.59 -21.31
CA GLY A 60 12.26 1.63 -22.26
C GLY A 60 12.48 0.16 -21.92
N ASN A 61 13.10 -0.19 -20.79
CA ASN A 61 13.14 -1.59 -20.38
C ASN A 61 11.87 -1.92 -19.59
N ILE A 62 10.83 -2.41 -20.27
CA ILE A 62 9.57 -2.86 -19.66
C ILE A 62 9.84 -3.82 -18.48
N THR A 63 10.94 -4.57 -18.56
CA THR A 63 11.47 -5.45 -17.53
C THR A 63 11.73 -4.74 -16.20
N SER A 64 12.32 -3.53 -16.19
CA SER A 64 12.64 -2.85 -14.91
C SER A 64 11.44 -2.17 -14.26
N LEU A 65 10.41 -1.83 -15.03
CA LEU A 65 9.11 -1.43 -14.48
C LEU A 65 8.36 -2.63 -13.87
N PHE A 66 8.46 -3.80 -14.50
CA PHE A 66 7.90 -5.05 -13.96
C PHE A 66 8.61 -5.47 -12.67
N GLU A 67 9.94 -5.37 -12.63
CA GLU A 67 10.74 -5.64 -11.42
C GLU A 67 10.39 -4.68 -10.27
N ALA A 68 10.28 -3.37 -10.53
CA ALA A 68 9.87 -2.41 -9.50
C ALA A 68 8.45 -2.65 -8.97
N THR A 69 7.56 -3.15 -9.84
CA THR A 69 6.19 -3.51 -9.47
C THR A 69 6.17 -4.75 -8.57
N ASN A 70 6.94 -5.80 -8.93
CA ASN A 70 7.09 -7.00 -8.12
C ASN A 70 7.78 -6.75 -6.79
N GLU A 71 8.84 -5.94 -6.76
CA GLU A 71 9.55 -5.58 -5.54
C GLU A 71 8.61 -4.87 -4.56
N LEU A 72 7.70 -4.03 -5.06
CA LEU A 72 6.72 -3.39 -4.23
C LEU A 72 5.62 -4.34 -3.75
N ALA A 73 5.06 -5.17 -4.64
CA ALA A 73 4.10 -6.22 -4.28
C ALA A 73 4.64 -7.09 -3.13
N PHE A 74 5.90 -7.50 -3.24
CA PHE A 74 6.58 -8.28 -2.20
C PHE A 74 6.79 -7.47 -0.90
N ASN A 75 7.14 -6.18 -1.00
CA ASN A 75 7.27 -5.32 0.16
C ASN A 75 5.95 -5.09 0.89
N GLU A 76 4.83 -4.96 0.17
CA GLU A 76 3.49 -4.85 0.77
C GLU A 76 3.10 -6.12 1.50
N LEU A 77 3.24 -7.28 0.83
CA LEU A 77 3.03 -8.59 1.44
C LEU A 77 3.85 -8.74 2.73
N ARG A 78 5.12 -8.31 2.71
CA ARG A 78 6.00 -8.33 3.88
C ARG A 78 5.52 -7.40 4.99
N MET A 79 5.06 -6.19 4.66
CA MET A 79 4.55 -5.25 5.66
C MET A 79 3.27 -5.75 6.32
N ASP A 80 2.39 -6.41 5.57
CA ASP A 80 1.17 -6.99 6.12
C ASP A 80 1.46 -8.23 6.97
N ALA A 81 2.40 -9.08 6.55
CA ALA A 81 2.91 -10.18 7.38
C ALA A 81 3.51 -9.67 8.71
N LEU A 82 4.28 -8.58 8.68
CA LEU A 82 4.85 -7.97 9.89
C LEU A 82 3.77 -7.43 10.84
N LYS A 83 2.75 -6.74 10.31
CA LYS A 83 1.63 -6.26 11.13
C LYS A 83 0.87 -7.41 11.76
N GLU A 84 0.67 -8.51 11.02
CA GLU A 84 -0.03 -9.69 11.53
C GLU A 84 0.79 -10.40 12.62
N PHE A 85 2.11 -10.49 12.44
CA PHE A 85 3.03 -10.95 13.49
C PHE A 85 2.89 -10.07 14.74
N GLU A 86 2.99 -8.74 14.61
CA GLU A 86 2.84 -7.81 15.75
C GLU A 86 1.48 -7.94 16.44
N ARG A 87 0.40 -8.12 15.67
CA ARG A 87 -0.96 -8.31 16.19
C ARG A 87 -1.06 -9.57 17.04
N LEU A 88 -0.62 -10.72 16.51
CA LEU A 88 -0.64 -12.01 17.21
C LEU A 88 0.30 -11.99 18.43
N TRP A 89 1.46 -11.37 18.28
CA TRP A 89 2.44 -11.21 19.34
C TRP A 89 1.90 -10.40 20.51
N ASN A 90 1.30 -9.24 20.23
CA ASN A 90 0.69 -8.40 21.26
C ASN A 90 -0.51 -9.08 21.91
N GLN A 91 -1.36 -9.75 21.12
CA GLN A 91 -2.49 -10.52 21.64
C GLN A 91 -2.03 -11.58 22.65
N GLN A 92 -0.97 -12.32 22.35
CA GLN A 92 -0.47 -13.39 23.22
C GLN A 92 0.25 -12.85 24.47
N ASN A 93 0.95 -11.72 24.35
CA ASN A 93 1.66 -11.10 25.47
C ASN A 93 0.74 -10.25 26.38
N GLU A 94 -0.33 -9.66 25.86
CA GLU A 94 -1.36 -8.99 26.67
C GLU A 94 -2.13 -9.98 27.55
N ILE A 95 -2.35 -11.21 27.07
CA ILE A 95 -2.93 -12.31 27.87
C ILE A 95 -1.99 -12.71 29.04
N ASN A 96 -0.67 -12.53 28.89
CA ASN A 96 0.36 -12.92 29.86
C ASN A 96 0.89 -11.75 30.72
N ALA A 97 0.26 -10.57 30.68
CA ALA A 97 0.79 -9.32 31.25
C ALA A 97 1.04 -9.30 32.78
N TYR A 98 0.73 -10.37 33.51
CA TYR A 98 0.81 -10.44 34.97
C TYR A 98 1.82 -11.46 35.53
N SER A 99 2.60 -12.16 34.70
CA SER A 99 3.64 -13.11 35.17
C SER A 99 5.00 -12.87 34.51
N PRO A 100 6.12 -13.18 35.20
CA PRO A 100 7.43 -13.25 34.56
C PRO A 100 7.36 -14.21 33.38
N ILE A 101 7.69 -13.74 32.19
CA ILE A 101 7.67 -14.57 31.00
C ILE A 101 8.88 -15.50 31.04
N ASP A 102 8.63 -16.80 30.97
CA ASP A 102 9.66 -17.83 30.81
C ASP A 102 10.35 -17.63 29.44
N PRO A 103 11.70 -17.46 29.40
CA PRO A 103 12.44 -17.28 28.15
C PRO A 103 12.24 -18.38 27.12
N GLU A 104 12.07 -19.65 27.54
CA GLU A 104 11.83 -20.76 26.61
C GLU A 104 10.44 -20.66 25.99
N LEU A 105 9.43 -20.33 26.80
CA LEU A 105 8.06 -20.12 26.35
C LEU A 105 7.94 -18.91 25.42
N PHE A 106 8.70 -17.85 25.68
CA PHE A 106 8.78 -16.66 24.83
C PHE A 106 9.35 -17.00 23.44
N GLU A 107 10.45 -17.77 23.40
CA GLU A 107 11.07 -18.19 22.14
C GLU A 107 10.15 -19.14 21.35
N GLU A 108 9.52 -20.10 22.02
CA GLU A 108 8.57 -21.02 21.41
C GLU A 108 7.36 -20.28 20.83
N THR A 109 6.79 -19.34 21.60
CA THR A 109 5.68 -18.50 21.14
C THR A 109 6.07 -17.69 19.90
N GLY A 110 7.28 -17.12 19.87
CA GLY A 110 7.78 -16.38 18.72
C GLY A 110 7.91 -17.25 17.47
N LYS A 111 8.42 -18.47 17.62
CA LYS A 111 8.52 -19.45 16.53
C LYS A 111 7.14 -19.83 15.99
N THR A 112 6.19 -20.14 16.85
CA THR A 112 4.83 -20.52 16.43
C THR A 112 4.11 -19.40 15.67
N ILE A 113 4.21 -18.15 16.16
CA ILE A 113 3.61 -17.00 15.48
C ILE A 113 4.29 -16.77 14.12
N LEU A 114 5.62 -16.88 14.06
CA LEU A 114 6.36 -16.73 12.81
C LEU A 114 5.96 -17.80 11.79
N GLU A 115 5.83 -19.07 12.20
CA GLU A 115 5.38 -20.16 11.33
C GLU A 115 3.95 -19.93 10.83
N THR A 116 3.05 -19.46 11.71
CA THR A 116 1.66 -19.17 11.36
C THR A 116 1.56 -18.08 10.30
N VAL A 117 2.23 -16.94 10.53
CA VAL A 117 2.28 -15.82 9.57
C VAL A 117 2.92 -16.26 8.26
N THR A 118 3.99 -17.06 8.31
CA THR A 118 4.65 -17.54 7.09
C THR A 118 3.71 -18.42 6.26
N GLN A 119 2.94 -19.31 6.89
CA GLN A 119 1.98 -20.17 6.19
C GLN A 119 0.84 -19.38 5.55
N GLU A 120 0.29 -18.39 6.26
CA GLU A 120 -0.82 -17.57 5.77
C GLU A 120 -0.45 -16.73 4.53
N PHE A 121 0.80 -16.23 4.47
CA PHE A 121 1.28 -15.38 3.38
C PHE A 121 2.06 -16.14 2.28
N SER A 122 2.11 -17.48 2.35
CA SER A 122 2.74 -18.35 1.32
C SER A 122 1.73 -19.14 0.47
N ALA A 123 0.43 -19.03 0.77
CA ALA A 123 -0.66 -19.74 0.08
C ALA A 123 -1.23 -18.95 -1.10
#